data_AF-A0AAE5P880-F1
#
_entry.id   AF-A0AAE5P880-F1
#
_cell.length_a   1.000
_cell.length_b   1.000
_cell.length_c   1.000
_cell.angle_alpha   90.00
_cell.angle_beta   90.00
_cell.angle_gamma   90.00
#
_symmetry.space_group_name_H-M   'P 1'
#
loop_
_entity.id
_entity.type
_entity.pdbx_description
1 polymer ?
#
loop_
_entity_poly.entity_id
_entity_poly.type
_entity_poly.pdbx_seq_one_letter_code
_entity_poly.pdbx_strand_id
1 'polypeptide(L)'
;MPEEHNHGGSEHWEHVDIPEHYEVVIHGDHVHLGQFEHAHIGYYRQGEVLEHPQGMPPQIHPPEGFHWVGIPGHYDQHGNHTDYEAPHWGLHGQHS
;
A
#
# COMPACT_ATOMS: atom_id res chain seq x y z
N MET A 1 -23.24 -6.69 -41.86
CA MET A 1 -22.00 -6.28 -41.17
C MET A 1 -22.35 -6.27 -39.70
N PRO A 2 -21.91 -7.22 -38.85
CA PRO A 2 -22.14 -7.08 -37.43
C PRO A 2 -21.12 -6.08 -36.87
N GLU A 3 -21.65 -5.14 -36.11
CA GLU A 3 -20.93 -4.06 -35.45
C GLU A 3 -19.78 -4.61 -34.61
N GLU A 4 -18.59 -4.05 -34.80
CA GLU A 4 -17.46 -4.23 -33.91
C GLU A 4 -17.83 -3.63 -32.55
N HIS A 5 -18.30 -4.48 -31.64
CA HIS A 5 -18.30 -4.17 -30.22
C HIS A 5 -16.83 -4.09 -29.79
N ASN A 6 -16.24 -2.90 -29.93
CA ASN A 6 -15.07 -2.51 -29.15
C ASN A 6 -15.50 -2.51 -27.69
N HIS A 7 -15.45 -3.70 -27.07
CA HIS A 7 -15.40 -3.82 -25.63
C HIS A 7 -14.11 -3.11 -25.22
N GLY A 8 -14.27 -1.88 -24.70
CA GLY A 8 -13.20 -1.12 -24.09
C GLY A 8 -12.39 -2.06 -23.22
N GLY A 9 -11.09 -2.11 -23.48
CA GLY A 9 -10.18 -3.04 -22.84
C GLY A 9 -10.45 -3.06 -21.35
N SER A 10 -10.94 -4.19 -20.86
CA SER A 10 -11.08 -4.42 -19.43
C SER A 10 -9.66 -4.40 -18.90
N GLU A 11 -9.21 -3.25 -18.40
CA GLU A 11 -8.00 -3.14 -17.61
C GLU A 11 -8.16 -4.17 -16.49
N HIS A 12 -7.41 -5.26 -16.60
CA HIS A 12 -7.39 -6.29 -15.58
C HIS A 12 -6.52 -5.79 -14.44
N TRP A 13 -6.97 -6.01 -13.23
CA TRP A 13 -6.29 -5.60 -12.00
C TRP A 13 -5.95 -6.83 -11.19
N GLU A 14 -4.81 -6.79 -10.53
CA GLU A 14 -4.35 -7.82 -9.61
C GLU A 14 -4.53 -7.31 -8.17
N HIS A 15 -4.82 -8.23 -7.26
CA HIS A 15 -5.04 -7.93 -5.85
C HIS A 15 -3.73 -8.05 -5.06
N VAL A 16 -3.59 -7.21 -4.05
CA VAL A 16 -2.53 -7.29 -3.04
C VAL A 16 -3.13 -7.10 -1.65
N ASP A 17 -2.74 -7.96 -0.71
CA ASP A 17 -3.14 -7.80 0.68
C ASP A 17 -2.31 -6.70 1.34
N ILE A 18 -2.99 -5.71 1.92
CA ILE A 18 -2.38 -4.61 2.66
C ILE A 18 -2.57 -4.89 4.15
N PRO A 19 -1.48 -5.04 4.92
CA PRO A 19 -1.58 -5.28 6.35
C PRO A 19 -2.08 -4.03 7.07
N GLU A 20 -2.68 -4.21 8.25
CA GLU A 20 -2.96 -3.09 9.13
C GLU A 20 -1.64 -2.41 9.53
N HIS A 21 -1.61 -1.09 9.53
CA HIS A 21 -0.40 -0.36 9.85
C HIS A 21 -0.73 1.06 10.29
N TYR A 22 0.24 1.69 10.94
CA TYR A 22 0.24 3.13 11.15
C TYR A 22 1.11 3.78 10.08
N GLU A 23 0.60 4.85 9.48
CA GLU A 23 1.45 5.82 8.81
C GLU A 23 2.47 6.36 9.82
N VAL A 24 3.66 6.72 9.32
CA VAL A 24 4.73 7.24 10.17
C VAL A 24 5.06 8.68 9.84
N VAL A 25 5.19 9.50 10.89
CA VAL A 25 5.76 10.83 10.78
C VAL A 25 7.07 10.86 11.56
N ILE A 26 8.17 11.09 10.86
CA ILE A 26 9.52 11.15 11.45
C ILE A 26 9.87 12.60 11.76
N HIS A 27 10.12 12.89 13.03
CA HIS A 27 10.58 14.19 13.52
C HIS A 27 11.95 14.03 14.20
N GLY A 28 13.02 14.36 13.48
CA GLY A 28 14.37 14.16 13.97
C GLY A 28 14.68 12.66 14.12
N ASP A 29 14.96 12.23 15.35
CA ASP A 29 15.24 10.84 15.73
C ASP A 29 14.02 10.13 16.34
N HIS A 30 12.84 10.74 16.33
CA HIS A 30 11.62 10.17 16.87
C HIS A 30 10.63 9.76 15.77
N VAL A 31 9.96 8.63 15.98
CA VAL A 31 8.84 8.15 15.15
C VAL A 31 7.53 8.40 15.87
N HIS A 32 6.61 9.10 15.21
CA HIS A 32 5.24 9.29 15.67
C HIS A 32 4.29 8.41 14.85
N LEU A 33 3.36 7.75 15.54
CA LEU A 33 2.26 7.04 14.91
C LEU A 33 1.26 8.07 14.35
N GLY A 34 1.07 8.01 13.04
CA GLY A 34 0.10 8.83 12.30
C GLY A 34 -1.27 8.18 12.26
N GLN A 35 -1.90 8.22 11.08
CA GLN A 35 -3.19 7.57 10.85
C GLN A 35 -3.05 6.04 10.93
N PHE A 36 -4.07 5.38 11.49
CA PHE A 36 -4.17 3.93 11.49
C PHE A 36 -4.99 3.46 10.30
N GLU A 37 -4.39 2.58 9.50
CA GLU A 37 -5.04 1.89 8.39
C GLU A 37 -5.38 0.46 8.78
N HIS A 38 -6.62 0.06 8.51
CA HIS A 38 -7.05 -1.32 8.70
C HIS A 38 -6.55 -2.19 7.54
N ALA A 39 -6.35 -3.48 7.82
CA ALA A 39 -6.03 -4.43 6.76
C ALA A 39 -7.13 -4.44 5.68
N HIS A 40 -6.73 -4.35 4.42
CA HIS A 40 -7.64 -4.28 3.28
C HIS A 40 -6.99 -4.84 2.01
N ILE A 41 -7.74 -4.87 0.91
CA ILE A 41 -7.25 -5.32 -0.39
C ILE A 41 -6.93 -4.08 -1.22
N GLY A 42 -5.66 -3.95 -1.60
CA GLY A 42 -5.20 -3.00 -2.60
C GLY A 42 -5.21 -3.60 -4.00
N TYR A 43 -5.12 -2.73 -5.01
CA TYR A 43 -5.13 -3.12 -6.42
C TYR A 43 -3.90 -2.56 -7.15
N TYR A 44 -3.37 -3.29 -8.12
CA TYR A 44 -2.34 -2.82 -9.06
C TYR A 44 -2.65 -3.31 -10.48
N ARG A 45 -2.13 -2.62 -11.50
CA ARG A 45 -2.46 -2.94 -12.90
C ARG A 45 -1.83 -4.26 -13.32
N GLN A 46 -2.61 -5.11 -13.99
CA GLN A 46 -2.09 -6.37 -14.53
C GLN A 46 -0.94 -6.10 -15.51
N GLY A 47 0.18 -6.80 -15.29
CA GLY A 47 1.39 -6.64 -16.11
C GLY A 47 2.32 -5.51 -15.67
N GLU A 48 1.93 -4.69 -14.68
CA GLU A 48 2.86 -3.87 -13.92
C GLU A 48 3.47 -4.71 -12.80
N VAL A 49 4.71 -4.39 -12.42
CA VAL A 49 5.37 -5.01 -11.28
C VAL A 49 4.84 -4.33 -10.02
N LEU A 50 4.36 -5.12 -9.05
CA LEU A 50 4.00 -4.60 -7.74
C LEU A 50 5.21 -3.88 -7.12
N GLU A 51 5.07 -2.57 -6.91
CA GLU A 51 6.13 -1.75 -6.36
C GLU A 51 6.19 -1.91 -4.84
N HIS A 52 7.36 -2.24 -4.32
CA HIS A 52 7.61 -2.30 -2.88
C HIS A 52 8.48 -1.11 -2.44
N PRO A 53 8.44 -0.73 -1.15
CA PRO A 53 9.31 0.32 -0.61
C PRO A 53 10.78 -0.01 -0.89
N GLN A 54 11.52 0.96 -1.42
CA GLN A 54 12.91 0.74 -1.78
C GLN A 54 13.84 0.84 -0.56
N GLY A 55 14.90 0.03 -0.57
CA GLY A 55 15.97 0.07 0.43
C GLY A 55 15.63 -0.62 1.74
N MET A 56 16.32 -0.22 2.79
CA MET A 56 16.07 -0.68 4.16
C MET A 56 14.98 0.19 4.81
N PRO A 57 14.19 -0.35 5.76
CA PRO A 57 13.31 0.48 6.57
C PRO A 57 14.10 1.58 7.31
N PRO A 58 13.43 2.65 7.77
CA PRO A 58 14.08 3.70 8.54
C PRO A 58 14.89 3.11 9.69
N GLN A 59 16.15 3.53 9.81
CA GLN A 59 17.10 3.01 10.82
C GLN A 59 16.86 3.59 12.22
N ILE A 60 15.64 4.10 12.47
CA ILE A 60 15.19 4.63 13.75
C ILE A 60 14.44 3.51 14.48
N HIS A 61 14.65 3.41 15.79
CA HIS A 61 13.97 2.42 16.61
C HIS A 61 12.45 2.67 16.59
N PRO A 62 11.64 1.68 16.19
CA PRO A 62 10.19 1.80 16.32
C PRO A 62 9.78 1.85 17.80
N PRO A 63 8.61 2.42 18.14
CA PRO A 63 8.04 2.33 19.48
C PRO A 63 7.91 0.88 19.96
N GLU A 64 7.91 0.69 21.28
CA GLU A 64 7.77 -0.65 21.88
C GLU A 64 6.48 -1.33 21.39
N GLY A 65 6.60 -2.60 20.96
CA GLY A 65 5.49 -3.38 20.42
C GLY A 65 5.20 -3.16 18.93
N PHE A 66 6.00 -2.36 18.21
CA PHE A 66 5.85 -2.12 16.77
C PHE A 66 7.07 -2.57 15.97
N HIS A 67 6.84 -2.91 14.71
CA HIS A 67 7.91 -3.20 13.74
C HIS A 67 7.58 -2.62 12.37
N TRP A 68 8.63 -2.34 11.60
CA TRP A 68 8.51 -1.83 10.23
C TRP A 68 7.91 -2.90 9.32
N VAL A 69 6.91 -2.49 8.54
CA VAL A 69 6.31 -3.29 7.47
C VAL A 69 6.35 -2.50 6.16
N GLY A 70 6.63 -3.20 5.05
CA GLY A 70 6.64 -2.58 3.74
C GLY A 70 5.24 -2.61 3.15
N ILE A 71 4.67 -1.43 2.87
CA ILE A 71 3.38 -1.28 2.20
C ILE A 71 3.66 -1.11 0.71
N PRO A 72 3.20 -2.06 -0.15
CA PRO A 72 3.39 -1.92 -1.59
C PRO A 72 2.53 -0.78 -2.14
N GLY A 73 2.93 -0.22 -3.27
CA GLY A 73 2.13 0.78 -3.97
C GLY A 73 0.84 0.15 -4.48
N HIS A 74 -0.30 0.77 -4.21
CA HIS A 74 -1.61 0.22 -4.53
C HIS A 74 -2.67 1.30 -4.69
N TYR A 75 -3.79 0.92 -5.29
CA TYR A 75 -5.02 1.71 -5.28
C TYR A 75 -5.97 1.14 -4.22
N ASP A 76 -6.62 1.99 -3.42
CA ASP A 76 -7.43 1.57 -2.26
C ASP A 76 -8.84 1.06 -2.62
N GLN A 77 -9.37 1.47 -3.77
CA GLN A 77 -10.74 1.14 -4.17
C GLN A 77 -10.86 0.75 -5.63
N HIS A 78 -11.65 -0.29 -5.86
CA HIS A 78 -12.07 -0.71 -7.19
C HIS A 78 -13.10 0.30 -7.75
N GLY A 79 -12.73 1.04 -8.79
CA GLY A 79 -13.65 1.88 -9.58
C GLY A 79 -13.36 3.39 -9.58
N ASN A 80 -12.71 3.95 -8.55
CA ASN A 80 -12.37 5.39 -8.52
C ASN A 80 -10.97 5.68 -9.06
N HIS A 81 -10.01 4.76 -8.89
CA HIS A 81 -8.68 4.71 -9.56
C HIS A 81 -7.87 6.03 -9.60
N THR A 82 -8.20 7.01 -8.75
CA THR A 82 -7.48 8.28 -8.62
C THR A 82 -6.58 8.32 -7.40
N ASP A 83 -6.81 7.43 -6.45
CA ASP A 83 -6.21 7.47 -5.12
C ASP A 83 -5.15 6.36 -5.06
N TYR A 84 -4.05 6.58 -5.79
CA TYR A 84 -2.87 5.72 -5.71
C TYR A 84 -2.06 6.08 -4.47
N GLU A 85 -1.84 5.08 -3.63
CA GLU A 85 -0.91 5.15 -2.53
C GLU A 85 0.48 4.68 -3.00
N ALA A 86 1.49 5.53 -2.80
CA ALA A 86 2.86 5.19 -3.13
C ALA A 86 3.44 4.18 -2.12
N PRO A 87 4.34 3.28 -2.56
CA PRO A 87 4.97 2.31 -1.68
C PRO A 87 5.73 3.03 -0.57
N HIS A 88 5.46 2.67 0.68
CA HIS A 88 6.06 3.30 1.84
C HIS A 88 6.25 2.33 3.01
N TRP A 89 7.04 2.73 4.01
CA TRP A 89 7.22 1.95 5.23
C TRP A 89 6.21 2.40 6.28
N GLY A 90 5.42 1.47 6.81
CA GLY A 90 4.50 1.69 7.93
C GLY A 90 4.96 0.96 9.19
N LEU A 91 4.25 1.17 10.31
CA LEU A 91 4.46 0.41 11.54
C LEU A 91 3.27 -0.51 11.82
N HIS A 92 3.55 -1.81 11.95
CA HIS A 92 2.57 -2.81 12.35
C HIS A 92 2.77 -3.20 13.81
N GLY A 93 1.68 -3.28 14.57
CA GLY A 93 1.70 -3.70 15.97
C GLY A 93 1.97 -5.21 16.09
N GLN A 94 2.58 -5.64 17.18
CA GLN A 94 2.61 -7.06 17.52
C GLN A 94 1.27 -7.44 18.15
N HIS A 95 0.39 -8.08 17.38
CA HIS A 95 -0.83 -8.68 17.94
C HIS A 95 -0.42 -9.92 18.74
N SER A 96 -0.76 -9.91 20.04
CA SER A 96 -0.50 -11.01 20.98
C SER A 96 -1.42 -12.19 20.74
#